data_AF-A0A968Z768-F1
#
_entry.id   AF-A0A968Z768-F1
#
_cell.length_a   1.000
_cell.length_b   1.000
_cell.length_c   1.000
_cell.angle_alpha   90.00
_cell.angle_beta   90.00
_cell.angle_gamma   90.00
#
_symmetry.space_group_name_H-M   'P 1'
#
loop_
_entity.id
_entity.type
_entity.pdbx_description
1 polymer ?
#
loop_
_entity_poly.entity_id
_entity_poly.type
_entity_poly.pdbx_seq_one_letter_code
_entity_poly.pdbx_strand_id
1 'polypeptide(L)'
;MLQSSSTSFINSQKWIVFLLVVTLMLGVFFRLVNLDRKPYWADENFTSSVISGYSHQELIDKFAGEQAVSVREFLSYQYPNRDRNLGDTLKIIAEDVHPPLYYLMTRFWVQWFGNSVAVIRSLAAIFSILTLPLMYWLCLELFKSPLTGWVATALMPVSPFHVLYAQESRQYSFLTLVIVFASLDIDLCYPCHYFP
;
A
#
# COMPACT_ATOMS: atom_id res chain seq x y z
N MET A 1 -38.00 38.03 0.07
CA MET A 1 -36.53 38.24 0.00
C MET A 1 -35.73 37.17 0.75
N LEU A 2 -36.28 35.98 1.05
CA LEU A 2 -35.61 34.95 1.88
C LEU A 2 -35.26 33.64 1.12
N GLN A 3 -35.44 33.59 -0.19
CA GLN A 3 -35.22 32.36 -0.97
C GLN A 3 -33.88 32.32 -1.74
N SER A 4 -33.12 33.42 -1.79
CA SER A 4 -31.85 33.47 -2.54
C SER A 4 -30.62 33.02 -1.72
N SER A 5 -30.74 32.95 -0.39
CA SER A 5 -29.63 32.62 0.51
C SER A 5 -29.33 31.11 0.62
N SER A 6 -30.33 30.25 0.40
CA SER A 6 -30.15 28.79 0.46
C SER A 6 -29.47 28.24 -0.81
N THR A 7 -29.76 28.82 -1.97
CA THR A 7 -29.16 28.42 -3.25
C THR A 7 -27.68 28.80 -3.38
N SER A 8 -27.25 29.92 -2.79
CA SER A 8 -25.82 30.31 -2.79
C SER A 8 -24.98 29.43 -1.86
N PHE A 9 -25.53 29.01 -0.71
CA PHE A 9 -24.86 28.12 0.24
C PHE A 9 -24.66 26.70 -0.34
N ILE A 10 -25.68 26.15 -1.03
CA ILE A 10 -25.59 24.85 -1.70
C ILE A 10 -24.58 24.88 -2.86
N ASN A 11 -24.48 26.01 -3.59
CA ASN A 11 -23.51 26.15 -4.67
C ASN A 11 -22.07 26.33 -4.16
N SER A 12 -21.89 26.97 -2.99
CA SER A 12 -20.61 27.14 -2.31
C SER A 12 -19.96 25.81 -1.91
N GLN A 13 -20.74 24.83 -1.46
CA GLN A 13 -20.23 23.52 -1.07
C GLN A 13 -19.84 22.61 -2.24
N LYS A 14 -20.47 22.76 -3.42
CA LYS A 14 -20.16 21.94 -4.60
C LYS A 14 -18.73 22.10 -5.08
N TRP A 15 -18.18 23.31 -5.01
CA TRP A 15 -16.79 23.56 -5.40
C TRP A 15 -15.80 22.93 -4.41
N ILE A 16 -16.12 22.89 -3.12
CA ILE A 16 -15.32 22.19 -2.11
C ILE A 16 -15.28 20.69 -2.40
N VAL A 17 -16.43 20.07 -2.63
CA VAL A 17 -16.51 18.64 -2.98
C VAL A 17 -15.73 18.35 -4.27
N PHE A 18 -15.85 19.21 -5.28
CA PHE A 18 -15.08 19.11 -6.50
C PHE A 18 -13.56 19.13 -6.24
N LEU A 19 -13.06 20.08 -5.43
CA LEU A 19 -11.65 20.16 -5.06
C LEU A 19 -11.17 18.91 -4.32
N LEU A 20 -11.99 18.37 -3.41
CA LEU A 20 -11.68 17.15 -2.67
C LEU A 20 -11.60 15.94 -3.62
N VAL A 21 -12.54 15.80 -4.56
CA VAL A 21 -12.52 14.74 -5.57
C VAL A 21 -11.30 14.86 -6.49
N VAL A 22 -10.96 16.07 -6.95
CA VAL A 22 -9.74 16.30 -7.74
C VAL A 22 -8.49 15.90 -6.96
N THR A 23 -8.42 16.27 -5.68
CA THR A 23 -7.31 15.92 -4.80
C THR A 23 -7.17 14.40 -4.63
N LEU A 24 -8.29 13.69 -4.46
CA LEU A 24 -8.32 12.22 -4.41
C LEU A 24 -7.83 11.60 -5.72
N MET A 25 -8.33 12.09 -6.86
CA MET A 25 -7.91 11.59 -8.17
C MET A 25 -6.42 11.80 -8.41
N LEU A 26 -5.88 12.98 -8.08
CA LEU A 26 -4.45 13.26 -8.16
C LEU A 26 -3.65 12.34 -7.23
N GLY A 27 -4.13 12.14 -6.01
CA GLY A 27 -3.52 11.24 -5.05
C GLY A 27 -3.47 9.79 -5.52
N VAL A 28 -4.55 9.28 -6.12
CA VAL A 28 -4.59 7.94 -6.73
C VAL A 28 -3.66 7.86 -7.93
N PHE A 29 -3.66 8.88 -8.79
CA PHE A 29 -2.75 8.97 -9.93
C PHE A 29 -1.28 8.89 -9.49
N PHE A 30 -0.87 9.68 -8.50
CA PHE A 30 0.51 9.67 -8.02
C PHE A 30 0.93 8.36 -7.36
N ARG A 31 0.01 7.50 -6.91
CA ARG A 31 0.33 6.15 -6.41
C ARG A 31 0.65 5.18 -7.53
N LEU A 32 0.09 5.36 -8.72
CA LEU A 32 0.21 4.41 -9.83
C LEU A 32 1.24 4.83 -10.88
N VAL A 33 1.63 6.10 -10.90
CA VAL A 33 2.55 6.65 -11.90
C VAL A 33 3.99 6.26 -11.61
N ASN A 34 4.72 5.85 -12.66
CA ASN A 34 6.17 5.61 -12.64
C ASN A 34 6.62 4.57 -11.60
N LEU A 35 5.79 3.54 -11.35
CA LEU A 35 6.13 2.46 -10.42
C LEU A 35 7.43 1.74 -10.78
N ASP A 36 7.80 1.67 -12.06
CA ASP A 36 9.04 1.04 -12.56
C ASP A 36 10.22 2.02 -12.65
N ARG A 37 9.97 3.33 -12.75
CA ARG A 37 11.03 4.32 -13.01
C ARG A 37 11.70 4.85 -11.75
N LYS A 38 11.13 4.57 -10.57
CA LYS A 38 11.72 4.97 -9.30
C LYS A 38 12.86 4.02 -8.90
N PRO A 39 13.95 4.55 -8.29
CA PRO A 39 15.03 3.72 -7.79
C PRO A 39 14.50 2.59 -6.91
N TYR A 40 15.09 1.40 -7.05
CA TYR A 40 14.71 0.24 -6.26
C TYR A 40 15.39 0.30 -4.91
N TRP A 41 14.63 0.46 -3.83
CA TRP A 41 15.19 0.63 -2.48
C TRP A 41 15.80 -0.70 -2.01
N ALA A 42 16.91 -0.62 -1.27
CA ALA A 42 17.50 -1.75 -0.52
C ALA A 42 16.47 -2.61 0.25
N ASP A 43 15.46 -1.99 0.84
CA ASP A 43 14.40 -2.62 1.59
C ASP A 43 13.44 -3.43 0.69
N GLU A 44 13.28 -3.02 -0.56
CA GLU A 44 12.52 -3.77 -1.56
C GLU A 44 13.29 -4.99 -2.06
N ASN A 45 14.63 -4.92 -2.13
CA ASN A 45 15.48 -6.08 -2.46
C ASN A 45 15.28 -7.22 -1.46
N PHE A 46 15.11 -6.90 -0.18
CA PHE A 46 14.83 -7.89 0.83
C PHE A 46 13.51 -8.61 0.54
N THR A 47 12.45 -7.86 0.24
CA THR A 47 11.14 -8.42 -0.17
C THR A 47 11.29 -9.32 -1.39
N SER A 48 12.02 -8.87 -2.42
CA SER A 48 12.29 -9.66 -3.63
C SER A 48 13.05 -10.96 -3.36
N SER A 49 14.01 -10.94 -2.42
CA SER A 49 14.78 -12.13 -2.04
C SER A 49 13.90 -13.14 -1.29
N VAL A 50 13.06 -12.65 -0.37
CA VAL A 50 12.11 -13.50 0.38
C VAL A 50 11.11 -14.18 -0.56
N ILE A 51 10.50 -13.44 -1.49
CA ILE A 51 9.51 -14.01 -2.41
C ILE A 51 10.11 -14.96 -3.44
N SER A 52 11.39 -14.77 -3.81
CA SER A 52 12.11 -15.69 -4.69
C SER A 52 12.53 -16.98 -3.99
N GLY A 53 12.57 -16.97 -2.65
CA GLY A 53 12.93 -18.13 -1.84
C GLY A 53 14.44 -18.28 -1.61
N TYR A 54 15.22 -17.21 -1.81
CA TYR A 54 16.64 -17.17 -1.47
C TYR A 54 16.88 -16.25 -0.28
N SER A 55 17.62 -16.72 0.72
CA SER A 55 17.97 -15.87 1.86
C SER A 55 19.00 -14.82 1.43
N HIS A 56 18.97 -13.67 2.09
CA HIS A 56 19.93 -12.60 1.79
C HIS A 56 21.38 -13.07 1.99
N GLN A 57 21.63 -13.90 3.01
CA GLN A 57 22.95 -14.48 3.28
C GLN A 57 23.39 -15.42 2.15
N GLU A 58 22.50 -16.28 1.64
CA GLU A 58 22.82 -17.18 0.53
C GLU A 58 23.21 -16.39 -0.73
N LEU A 59 22.52 -15.28 -1.00
CA LEU A 59 22.85 -14.40 -2.13
C LEU A 59 24.20 -13.71 -1.92
N ILE A 60 24.51 -13.24 -0.70
CA ILE A 60 25.80 -12.66 -0.38
C ILE A 60 26.91 -13.69 -0.60
N ASP A 61 26.79 -14.89 -0.04
CA ASP A 61 27.82 -15.92 -0.17
C ASP A 61 28.05 -16.32 -1.63
N LYS A 62 26.99 -16.32 -2.44
CA LYS A 62 27.04 -16.61 -3.88
C LYS A 62 27.73 -15.51 -4.69
N PHE A 63 27.53 -14.26 -4.32
CA PHE A 63 28.05 -13.09 -5.04
C PHE A 63 29.27 -12.44 -4.39
N ALA A 64 29.77 -12.99 -3.29
CA ALA A 64 30.99 -12.53 -2.62
C ALA A 64 32.28 -12.83 -3.41
N GLY A 65 32.22 -13.70 -4.43
CA GLY A 65 33.34 -13.98 -5.32
C GLY A 65 33.68 -12.82 -6.26
N GLU A 66 34.93 -12.74 -6.73
CA GLU A 66 35.42 -11.69 -7.66
C GLU A 66 34.86 -11.80 -9.09
N GLN A 67 33.95 -12.74 -9.35
CA GLN A 67 33.45 -13.00 -10.69
C GLN A 67 32.32 -12.02 -11.04
N ALA A 68 32.46 -11.35 -12.19
CA ALA A 68 31.44 -10.42 -12.67
C ALA A 68 30.12 -11.16 -12.96
N VAL A 69 29.09 -10.89 -12.16
CA VAL A 69 27.75 -11.45 -12.31
C VAL A 69 26.98 -10.67 -13.36
N SER A 70 26.33 -11.37 -14.28
CA SER A 70 25.49 -10.70 -15.28
C SER A 70 24.21 -10.13 -14.63
N VAL A 71 23.76 -8.96 -15.09
CA VAL A 71 22.51 -8.32 -14.57
C VAL A 71 21.31 -9.27 -14.68
N ARG A 72 21.22 -10.06 -15.75
CA ARG A 72 20.13 -11.01 -15.97
C ARG A 72 20.14 -12.15 -14.96
N GLU A 73 21.33 -12.65 -14.63
CA GLU A 73 21.49 -13.67 -13.61
C GLU A 73 21.09 -13.12 -12.24
N PHE A 74 21.54 -11.92 -11.86
CA PHE A 74 21.15 -11.31 -10.59
C PHE A 74 19.62 -11.10 -10.49
N LEU A 75 18.99 -10.58 -11.55
CA LEU A 75 17.54 -10.38 -11.61
C LEU A 75 16.76 -11.70 -11.46
N SER A 76 17.32 -12.84 -11.85
CA SER A 76 16.65 -14.13 -11.70
C SER A 76 16.41 -14.53 -10.23
N TYR A 77 17.20 -13.99 -9.30
CA TYR A 77 17.06 -14.21 -7.86
C TYR A 77 16.12 -13.21 -7.17
N GLN A 78 15.57 -12.24 -7.91
CA GLN A 78 14.62 -11.26 -7.36
C GLN A 78 13.15 -11.69 -7.53
N TYR A 79 12.88 -12.73 -8.31
CA TYR A 79 11.53 -13.15 -8.63
C TYR A 79 11.31 -14.64 -8.32
N PRO A 80 10.07 -15.07 -8.04
CA PRO A 80 9.73 -16.48 -7.90
C PRO A 80 10.18 -17.27 -9.15
N ASN A 81 10.90 -18.35 -8.91
CA ASN A 81 11.42 -19.23 -9.96
C ASN A 81 10.90 -20.67 -9.79
N ARG A 82 11.36 -21.58 -10.65
CA ARG A 82 10.97 -23.00 -10.59
C ARG A 82 11.82 -23.81 -9.61
N ASP A 83 12.97 -23.28 -9.20
CA ASP A 83 13.95 -23.97 -8.36
C ASP A 83 13.58 -23.90 -6.88
N ARG A 84 12.87 -22.84 -6.48
CA ARG A 84 12.40 -22.59 -5.11
C ARG A 84 10.89 -22.67 -5.03
N ASN A 85 10.39 -23.20 -3.92
CA ASN A 85 8.96 -23.34 -3.66
C ASN A 85 8.50 -22.46 -2.49
N LEU A 86 7.21 -22.54 -2.16
CA LEU A 86 6.63 -21.76 -1.07
C LEU A 86 7.25 -22.11 0.30
N GLY A 87 7.66 -23.36 0.49
CA GLY A 87 8.31 -23.82 1.71
C GLY A 87 9.67 -23.15 1.95
N ASP A 88 10.44 -22.87 0.90
CA ASP A 88 11.69 -22.11 1.00
C ASP A 88 11.42 -20.67 1.46
N THR A 89 10.44 -20.01 0.84
CA THR A 89 9.99 -18.68 1.28
C THR A 89 9.51 -18.69 2.73
N LEU A 90 8.71 -19.69 3.14
CA LEU A 90 8.20 -19.81 4.51
C LEU A 90 9.31 -20.01 5.55
N LYS A 91 10.38 -20.74 5.21
CA LYS A 91 11.54 -20.89 6.11
C LYS A 91 12.24 -19.55 6.34
N ILE A 92 12.45 -18.78 5.28
CA ILE A 92 13.07 -17.45 5.40
C ILE A 92 12.18 -16.52 6.24
N ILE A 93 10.87 -16.52 5.97
CA ILE A 93 9.91 -15.72 6.72
C ILE A 93 9.84 -16.12 8.20
N ALA A 94 10.01 -17.41 8.52
CA ALA A 94 9.99 -17.88 9.91
C ALA A 94 11.16 -17.36 10.75
N GLU A 95 12.26 -16.96 10.10
CA GLU A 95 13.43 -16.34 10.72
C GLU A 95 13.38 -14.80 10.66
N ASP A 96 12.35 -14.24 10.00
CA ASP A 96 12.16 -12.81 9.81
C ASP A 96 11.35 -12.19 10.96
N VAL A 97 11.63 -10.93 11.26
CA VAL A 97 10.90 -10.10 12.23
C VAL A 97 9.61 -9.51 11.66
N HIS A 98 9.46 -9.47 10.34
CA HIS A 98 8.34 -8.83 9.67
C HIS A 98 7.15 -9.79 9.46
N PRO A 99 5.89 -9.31 9.55
CA PRO A 99 4.70 -10.12 9.32
C PRO A 99 4.70 -10.97 8.04
N PRO A 100 4.38 -12.28 8.13
CA PRO A 100 4.50 -13.23 7.03
C PRO A 100 3.52 -12.96 5.88
N LEU A 101 2.33 -12.45 6.21
CA LEU A 101 1.21 -12.39 5.28
C LEU A 101 1.51 -11.54 4.04
N TYR A 102 2.18 -10.40 4.21
CA TYR A 102 2.48 -9.51 3.10
C TYR A 102 3.40 -10.17 2.06
N TYR A 103 4.44 -10.88 2.49
CA TYR A 103 5.35 -11.59 1.59
C TYR A 103 4.65 -12.72 0.83
N LEU A 104 3.77 -13.45 1.50
CA LEU A 104 2.99 -14.52 0.87
C LEU A 104 2.07 -13.94 -0.21
N MET A 105 1.32 -12.89 0.11
CA MET A 105 0.47 -12.19 -0.87
C MET A 105 1.28 -11.66 -2.04
N THR A 106 2.45 -11.07 -1.78
CA THR A 106 3.36 -10.55 -2.81
C THR A 106 3.87 -11.66 -3.73
N ARG A 107 4.28 -12.80 -3.17
CA ARG A 107 4.72 -13.96 -3.96
C ARG A 107 3.63 -14.45 -4.91
N PHE A 108 2.41 -14.66 -4.40
CA PHE A 108 1.29 -15.09 -5.24
C PHE A 108 0.91 -14.05 -6.29
N TRP A 109 0.93 -12.77 -5.93
CA TRP A 109 0.66 -11.66 -6.85
C TRP A 109 1.63 -11.67 -8.04
N VAL A 110 2.94 -11.77 -7.78
CA VAL A 110 3.97 -11.82 -8.83
C VAL A 110 3.82 -13.07 -9.69
N GLN A 111 3.49 -14.22 -9.10
CA GLN A 111 3.26 -15.45 -9.85
C GLN A 111 2.08 -15.37 -10.82
N TRP A 112 1.06 -14.56 -10.51
CA TRP A 112 -0.11 -14.38 -11.37
C TRP A 112 0.05 -13.27 -12.41
N PHE A 113 0.64 -12.13 -12.03
CA PHE A 113 0.73 -10.93 -12.88
C PHE A 113 2.09 -10.75 -13.58
N GLY A 114 3.08 -11.57 -13.23
CA GLY A 114 4.39 -11.63 -13.88
C GLY A 114 5.52 -10.92 -13.13
N ASN A 115 6.74 -11.13 -13.63
CA ASN A 115 7.98 -10.69 -12.99
C ASN A 115 8.37 -9.28 -13.44
N SER A 116 7.93 -8.27 -12.71
CA SER A 116 8.40 -6.90 -12.90
C SER A 116 8.32 -6.08 -11.62
N VAL A 117 9.21 -5.09 -11.47
CA VAL A 117 9.19 -4.13 -10.36
C VAL A 117 7.84 -3.43 -10.23
N ALA A 118 7.21 -3.07 -11.36
CA ALA A 118 5.88 -2.46 -11.36
C ALA A 118 4.82 -3.39 -10.77
N VAL A 119 4.86 -4.68 -11.09
CA VAL A 119 3.92 -5.67 -10.54
C VAL A 119 4.11 -5.82 -9.03
N ILE A 120 5.35 -5.94 -8.54
CA ILE A 120 5.59 -6.04 -7.09
C ILE A 120 5.06 -4.79 -6.36
N ARG A 121 5.39 -3.59 -6.85
CA ARG A 121 4.95 -2.33 -6.25
C ARG A 121 3.44 -2.08 -6.40
N SER A 122 2.80 -2.61 -7.44
CA SER A 122 1.36 -2.44 -7.67
C SER A 122 0.52 -3.01 -6.53
N LEU A 123 0.97 -4.08 -5.87
CA LEU A 123 0.26 -4.64 -4.72
C LEU A 123 0.19 -3.66 -3.55
N ALA A 124 1.32 -3.01 -3.23
CA ALA A 124 1.36 -1.96 -2.21
C ALA A 124 0.47 -0.76 -2.60
N ALA A 125 0.48 -0.37 -3.87
CA ALA A 125 -0.35 0.72 -4.38
C ALA A 125 -1.85 0.40 -4.25
N ILE A 126 -2.26 -0.84 -4.55
CA ILE A 126 -3.65 -1.30 -4.39
C ILE A 126 -4.06 -1.19 -2.92
N PHE A 127 -3.26 -1.70 -1.98
CA PHE A 127 -3.58 -1.56 -0.56
C PHE A 127 -3.71 -0.11 -0.12
N SER A 128 -2.81 0.77 -0.58
CA SER A 128 -2.88 2.21 -0.28
C SER A 128 -4.15 2.86 -0.82
N ILE A 129 -4.62 2.48 -2.01
CA ILE A 129 -5.87 2.97 -2.59
C ILE A 129 -7.08 2.45 -1.82
N LEU A 130 -7.08 1.17 -1.42
CA LEU A 130 -8.16 0.57 -0.62
C LEU A 130 -8.29 1.20 0.77
N THR A 131 -7.22 1.76 1.33
CA THR A 131 -7.26 2.49 2.60
C THR A 131 -8.10 3.77 2.51
N LEU A 132 -8.17 4.43 1.35
CA LEU A 132 -8.90 5.70 1.18
C LEU A 132 -10.41 5.59 1.50
N PRO A 133 -11.18 4.67 0.90
CA PRO A 133 -12.59 4.50 1.23
C PRO A 133 -12.81 4.02 2.67
N LEU A 134 -11.93 3.19 3.22
CA LEU A 134 -12.02 2.77 4.62
C LEU A 134 -11.80 3.94 5.58
N MET A 135 -10.85 4.84 5.27
CA MET A 135 -10.63 6.05 6.06
C MET A 135 -11.88 6.94 6.07
N TYR A 136 -12.56 7.07 4.92
CA TYR A 136 -13.80 7.84 4.84
C TYR A 136 -14.88 7.23 5.74
N TRP A 137 -15.05 5.91 5.69
CA TRP A 137 -16.01 5.20 6.51
C TRP A 137 -15.67 5.33 8.01
N LEU A 138 -14.39 5.22 8.38
CA LEU A 138 -13.97 5.37 9.78
C LEU A 138 -14.33 6.75 10.33
N CYS A 139 -14.06 7.80 9.55
CA CYS A 139 -14.43 9.16 9.95
C CYS A 139 -15.96 9.37 10.01
N LEU A 140 -16.73 8.71 9.13
CA LEU A 140 -18.19 8.74 9.23
C LEU A 140 -18.67 8.09 10.53
N GLU A 141 -18.05 6.98 10.95
CA GLU A 141 -18.46 6.28 12.15
C GLU A 141 -18.09 7.05 13.42
N LEU A 142 -16.86 7.56 13.50
CA LEU A 142 -16.35 8.30 14.66
C LEU A 142 -16.99 9.68 14.86
N PHE A 143 -17.19 10.43 13.77
CA PHE A 143 -17.59 11.84 13.85
C PHE A 143 -19.01 12.13 13.37
N LYS A 144 -19.68 11.14 12.75
CA LYS A 144 -21.04 11.27 12.16
C LYS A 144 -21.18 12.48 11.22
N SER A 145 -20.07 12.91 10.61
CA SER A 145 -19.97 14.10 9.77
C SER A 145 -19.33 13.77 8.42
N PRO A 146 -20.08 13.85 7.30
CA PRO A 146 -19.55 13.62 5.96
C PRO A 146 -18.41 14.55 5.60
N LEU A 147 -18.45 15.81 6.03
CA LEU A 147 -17.40 16.77 5.74
C LEU A 147 -16.06 16.34 6.35
N THR A 148 -16.08 15.86 7.59
CA THR A 148 -14.87 15.34 8.27
C THR A 148 -14.28 14.16 7.52
N GLY A 149 -15.13 13.22 7.06
CA GLY A 149 -14.69 12.10 6.23
C GLY A 149 -14.04 12.55 4.93
N TRP A 150 -14.70 13.45 4.18
CA TRP A 150 -14.16 13.94 2.92
C TRP A 150 -12.82 14.66 3.09
N VAL A 151 -12.67 15.49 4.13
CA VAL A 151 -11.42 16.20 4.41
C VAL A 151 -10.31 15.21 4.80
N ALA A 152 -10.57 14.28 5.72
CA ALA A 152 -9.58 13.30 6.15
C ALA A 152 -9.10 12.41 4.99
N THR A 153 -10.03 11.90 4.19
CA THR A 153 -9.71 11.08 3.02
C THR A 153 -8.99 11.85 1.94
N ALA A 154 -9.17 13.18 1.81
CA ALA A 154 -8.43 14.01 0.87
C ALA A 154 -7.01 14.38 1.36
N LEU A 155 -6.79 14.49 2.67
CA LEU A 155 -5.47 14.80 3.24
C LEU A 155 -4.49 13.63 3.14
N MET A 156 -4.96 12.39 3.37
CA MET A 156 -4.13 11.19 3.28
C MET A 156 -3.43 11.02 1.91
N PRO A 157 -4.09 11.20 0.75
CA PRO A 157 -3.47 11.08 -0.56
C PRO A 157 -2.42 12.14 -0.89
N VAL A 158 -2.53 13.32 -0.28
CA VAL A 158 -1.60 14.46 -0.50
C VAL A 158 -0.34 14.31 0.34
N SER A 159 -0.39 13.53 1.42
CA SER A 159 0.77 13.27 2.26
C SER A 159 1.88 12.56 1.46
N PRO A 160 3.09 13.16 1.38
CA PRO A 160 4.19 12.57 0.62
C PRO A 160 4.61 11.20 1.20
N PHE A 161 4.46 10.98 2.51
CA PHE A 161 4.75 9.69 3.14
C PHE A 161 3.82 8.58 2.67
N HIS A 162 2.51 8.86 2.58
CA HIS A 162 1.56 7.87 2.10
C HIS A 162 1.73 7.56 0.60
N VAL A 163 2.15 8.55 -0.20
CA VAL A 163 2.49 8.32 -1.62
C VAL A 163 3.78 7.52 -1.75
N LEU A 164 4.80 7.82 -0.93
CA LEU A 164 6.06 7.09 -0.92
C LEU A 164 5.82 5.60 -0.60
N TYR A 165 5.14 5.31 0.50
CA TYR A 165 4.83 3.93 0.92
C TYR A 165 3.85 3.19 0.00
N ALA A 166 3.05 3.91 -0.79
CA ALA A 166 2.21 3.30 -1.82
C ALA A 166 3.02 2.75 -3.00
N GLN A 167 4.25 3.24 -3.19
CA GLN A 167 5.08 2.92 -4.35
C GLN A 167 6.30 2.09 -3.99
N GLU A 168 6.48 1.75 -2.72
CA GLU A 168 7.48 0.80 -2.26
C GLU A 168 6.84 -0.57 -2.12
N SER A 169 7.52 -1.62 -2.59
CA SER A 169 7.10 -2.99 -2.34
C SER A 169 7.41 -3.43 -0.91
N ARG A 170 6.79 -2.75 0.05
CA ARG A 170 6.89 -3.01 1.48
C ARG A 170 5.51 -3.08 2.12
N GLN A 171 5.47 -3.71 3.29
CA GLN A 171 4.23 -3.97 4.03
C GLN A 171 3.54 -2.72 4.60
N TYR A 172 4.13 -1.52 4.54
CA TYR A 172 3.59 -0.31 5.18
C TYR A 172 2.18 0.06 4.70
N SER A 173 1.93 -0.03 3.38
CA SER A 173 0.60 0.21 2.82
C SER A 173 -0.42 -0.82 3.28
N PHE A 174 -0.01 -2.08 3.40
CA PHE A 174 -0.86 -3.15 3.94
C PHE A 174 -1.13 -2.96 5.43
N LEU A 175 -0.12 -2.58 6.22
CA LEU A 175 -0.26 -2.29 7.63
C LEU A 175 -1.25 -1.14 7.87
N THR A 176 -1.14 -0.07 7.07
CA THR A 176 -2.07 1.07 7.16
C THR A 176 -3.50 0.62 6.91
N LEU A 177 -3.71 -0.21 5.88
CA LEU A 177 -5.02 -0.76 5.54
C LEU A 177 -5.62 -1.57 6.71
N VAL A 178 -4.83 -2.49 7.27
CA VAL A 178 -5.27 -3.36 8.37
C VAL A 178 -5.55 -2.57 9.65
N ILE A 179 -4.76 -1.53 9.95
CA ILE A 179 -5.01 -0.65 11.11
C ILE A 179 -6.35 0.06 10.96
N VAL A 180 -6.60 0.69 9.80
CA VAL A 180 -7.87 1.41 9.56
C VAL A 180 -9.05 0.45 9.61
N PHE A 181 -8.89 -0.74 9.03
CA PHE A 181 -9.92 -1.79 9.07
C PHE A 181 -10.19 -2.29 10.49
N ALA A 182 -9.14 -2.55 11.29
CA ALA A 182 -9.30 -2.96 12.68
C ALA A 182 -9.96 -1.87 13.55
N SER A 183 -9.64 -0.60 13.32
CA SER A 183 -10.31 0.52 14.00
C SER A 183 -11.80 0.58 13.68
N LEU A 184 -12.16 0.36 12.41
CA LEU A 184 -13.57 0.26 11.99
C LEU A 184 -14.30 -0.89 12.69
N ASP A 185 -13.70 -2.08 12.71
CA ASP A 185 -14.31 -3.26 13.33
C ASP A 185 -14.51 -3.08 14.84
N ILE A 186 -13.59 -2.41 15.53
CA ILE A 186 -13.72 -2.10 16.96
C ILE A 186 -14.92 -1.20 17.21
N ASP A 187 -15.09 -0.13 16.43
CA ASP A 187 -16.22 0.79 16.58
C ASP A 187 -17.56 0.11 16.25
N LEU A 188 -17.57 -0.82 15.29
CA LEU A 188 -18.77 -1.60 14.93
C LEU A 188 -19.12 -2.66 16.00
N CYS A 189 -18.11 -3.30 16.61
CA CYS A 189 -18.31 -4.31 17.66
C CYS A 189 -18.64 -3.68 19.02
N TYR A 190 -18.13 -2.47 19.28
CA TYR A 190 -18.40 -1.68 20.48
C TYR A 190 -19.06 -0.36 20.08
N PRO A 191 -20.31 -0.39 19.57
CA PRO A 191 -21.02 0.84 19.31
C PRO A 191 -21.03 1.63 20.62
N CYS A 192 -20.43 2.82 20.62
CA CYS A 192 -20.44 3.74 21.74
C CYS A 192 -21.88 4.17 22.04
N HIS A 193 -22.66 3.28 22.63
CA HIS A 193 -23.77 3.62 23.49
C HIS A 193 -23.14 4.16 24.77
N TYR A 194 -23.49 5.40 25.12
CA TYR A 194 -23.08 6.16 26.30
C TYR A 194 -21.82 7.04 26.17
N PHE A 195 -22.01 8.24 25.62
CA PHE A 195 -21.65 9.45 26.35
C PHE A 195 -22.90 10.32 26.50
N PRO A 196 -23.41 10.56 27.73
CA PRO A 196 -24.53 11.47 27.99
C PRO A 196 -24.15 12.95 27.80
#